data_AF-A0A1Y1HMZ0-F1
#
_entry.id   AF-A0A1Y1HMZ0-F1
#
_cell.length_a   1.000
_cell.length_b   1.000
_cell.length_c   1.000
_cell.angle_alpha   90.00
_cell.angle_beta   90.00
_cell.angle_gamma   90.00
#
_symmetry.space_group_name_H-M   'P 1'
#
loop_
_entity.id
_entity.type
_entity.pdbx_description
1 polymer ?
#
loop_
_entity_poly.entity_id
_entity_poly.type
_entity_poly.pdbx_seq_one_letter_code
_entity_poly.pdbx_strand_id
1 'polypeptide(L)'
;MIASSRRDLRFAATGQILRRARCVVFHHLKVHHISMEPLDEPFRFSDVVDYFYSTELPQALTISATLLLLLVILPTIVGTILNRIENHKLGERIPGPDSRGRWGRKSHKKAFMAGGGSVGDPTPFLSALHHEYGLLARFWIGKHLWVSVANPVYATAILETVPGSSAAVDTSLKSVLNSEAMQLKQADDGKHLRLVLRKLFSGEVGASNPYPIVAEAADEGVRPVTDSWHAAVEGGKEVDALADSLLLSSGTLLRSLFGSKLTANEAKNYAKHLLRAAAGADRWRRWSLPLRLLFPSYWLWKASIFRLSEISWNLIAAVERAETEKRAEATVGQAAQKPPYSGGRALDFIGNVAHARTASGFPIIGSKRAMGDQVTALVFGGLAPVASLLAWALYELARHPEAQTKAAWDVEAACEDGASTEDAVWNADYLAAVLWETLRLHPPQPNIYRKLESPLKIGDIVIPAKTTVVIPVGAMQRDPQVWGPDASSFVPERFVRQAPARSSDETEVVATKDVRPVGKERLVLAFGQGLRACPGRNIALFEARTILSHLLENFEVELSPGQGAPQSKVQGFVSLPLPNPKLLVKPRE
;
A
#
# COMPACT_ATOMS: atom_id res chain seq x y z
N MET A 1 -37.97 13.00 6.31
CA MET A 1 -38.06 14.48 6.19
C MET A 1 -37.89 15.23 7.54
N ILE A 2 -37.12 14.70 8.52
CA ILE A 2 -36.81 15.42 9.79
C ILE A 2 -35.36 15.14 10.22
N ALA A 3 -34.38 15.33 9.32
CA ALA A 3 -32.96 15.17 9.65
C ALA A 3 -32.04 16.26 9.06
N SER A 4 -32.55 17.15 8.21
CA SER A 4 -31.77 18.28 7.67
C SER A 4 -31.72 19.50 8.60
N SER A 5 -32.69 19.68 9.52
CA SER A 5 -32.84 20.97 10.22
C SER A 5 -31.81 21.27 11.33
N ARG A 6 -31.06 20.27 11.84
CA ARG A 6 -30.08 20.49 12.93
C ARG A 6 -28.67 20.89 12.45
N ARG A 7 -28.34 20.66 11.18
CA ARG A 7 -27.05 21.07 10.58
C ARG A 7 -27.08 22.54 10.17
N ASP A 8 -28.21 23.02 9.65
CA ASP A 8 -28.37 24.40 9.19
C ASP A 8 -28.45 25.42 10.34
N LEU A 9 -29.01 25.03 11.50
CA LEU A 9 -29.05 25.89 12.69
C LEU A 9 -27.66 26.18 13.30
N ARG A 10 -26.68 25.27 13.15
CA ARG A 10 -25.31 25.48 13.67
C ARG A 10 -24.46 26.36 12.73
N PHE A 11 -24.66 26.28 11.42
CA PHE A 11 -23.99 27.17 10.47
C PHE A 11 -24.62 28.58 10.45
N ALA A 12 -25.94 28.70 10.59
CA ALA A 12 -26.62 29.98 10.67
C ALA A 12 -26.23 30.78 11.93
N ALA A 13 -26.11 30.12 13.10
CA ALA A 13 -25.68 30.76 14.34
C ALA A 13 -24.22 31.24 14.27
N THR A 14 -23.32 30.45 13.66
CA THR A 14 -21.90 30.82 13.52
C THR A 14 -21.71 31.96 12.49
N GLY A 15 -22.51 31.99 11.43
CA GLY A 15 -22.52 33.07 10.44
C GLY A 15 -23.10 34.39 10.98
N GLN A 16 -24.13 34.35 11.83
CA GLN A 16 -24.69 35.54 12.49
C GLN A 16 -23.73 36.14 13.53
N ILE A 17 -22.99 35.31 14.27
CA ILE A 17 -21.97 35.76 15.23
C ILE A 17 -20.80 36.43 14.50
N LEU A 18 -20.33 35.85 13.39
CA LEU A 18 -19.26 36.44 12.57
C LEU A 18 -19.70 37.73 11.86
N ARG A 19 -20.97 37.84 11.42
CA ARG A 19 -21.52 39.10 10.86
C ARG A 19 -21.67 40.20 11.93
N ARG A 20 -22.09 39.86 13.16
CA ARG A 20 -22.14 40.82 14.27
C ARG A 20 -20.75 41.27 14.73
N ALA A 21 -19.76 40.36 14.76
CA ALA A 21 -18.37 40.72 15.04
C ALA A 21 -17.77 41.64 13.96
N ARG A 22 -18.09 41.41 12.68
CA ARG A 22 -17.69 42.30 11.57
C ARG A 22 -18.32 43.69 11.66
N CYS A 23 -19.58 43.80 12.09
CA CYS A 23 -20.26 45.07 12.31
C CYS A 23 -19.68 45.86 13.49
N VAL A 24 -19.30 45.21 14.60
CA VAL A 24 -18.70 45.90 15.76
C VAL A 24 -17.31 46.45 15.42
N VAL A 25 -16.50 45.71 14.65
CA VAL A 25 -15.18 46.16 14.21
C VAL A 25 -15.28 47.31 13.19
N PHE A 26 -16.23 47.26 12.25
CA PHE A 26 -16.46 48.36 11.30
C PHE A 26 -17.09 49.61 11.95
N HIS A 27 -17.91 49.45 13.00
CA HIS A 27 -18.49 50.59 13.72
C HIS A 27 -17.43 51.31 14.57
N HIS A 28 -16.49 50.58 15.18
CA HIS A 28 -15.38 51.19 15.93
C HIS A 28 -14.39 51.96 15.03
N LEU A 29 -14.15 51.48 13.80
CA LEU A 29 -13.28 52.15 12.83
C LEU A 29 -13.91 53.42 12.22
N LYS A 30 -15.23 53.60 12.32
CA LYS A 30 -15.95 54.78 11.81
C LYS A 30 -16.10 55.91 12.83
N VAL A 31 -15.92 55.61 14.13
CA VAL A 31 -16.07 56.58 15.24
C VAL A 31 -14.79 57.39 15.48
N HIS A 32 -13.63 56.89 15.07
CA HIS A 32 -12.36 57.63 15.16
C HIS A 32 -11.97 58.18 13.78
N HIS A 33 -12.43 59.39 13.48
CA HIS A 33 -12.09 60.16 12.27
C HIS A 33 -10.56 60.28 12.07
N ILE A 34 -9.95 59.39 11.28
CA ILE A 34 -8.57 59.56 10.81
C ILE A 34 -8.65 60.14 9.39
N SER A 35 -8.55 61.47 9.30
CA SER A 35 -8.27 62.18 8.05
C SER A 35 -6.77 62.03 7.74
N MET A 36 -6.42 61.55 6.55
CA MET A 36 -5.04 61.55 6.08
C MET A 36 -4.78 62.83 5.31
N GLU A 37 -4.09 63.80 5.93
CA GLU A 37 -3.38 64.86 5.20
C GLU A 37 -1.96 64.38 4.85
N PRO A 38 -1.40 64.79 3.70
CA PRO A 38 -0.05 64.41 3.30
C PRO A 38 0.96 65.30 4.03
N LEU A 39 1.83 64.71 4.84
CA LEU A 39 2.96 65.39 5.48
C LEU A 39 4.24 65.12 4.68
N ASP A 40 4.72 66.16 4.00
CA ASP A 40 6.03 66.25 3.38
C ASP A 40 7.11 66.49 4.46
N GLU A 41 7.65 65.46 5.12
CA GLU A 41 8.97 65.49 5.78
C GLU A 41 9.48 64.05 6.08
N PRO A 42 10.82 63.82 6.13
CA PRO A 42 11.37 62.46 6.21
C PRO A 42 11.28 61.86 7.63
N PHE A 43 10.51 60.77 7.73
CA PHE A 43 10.29 59.96 8.94
C PHE A 43 11.60 59.46 9.59
N ARG A 44 11.85 59.79 10.86
CA ARG A 44 12.96 59.20 11.64
C ARG A 44 12.50 57.90 12.31
N PHE A 45 13.33 56.86 12.21
CA PHE A 45 13.03 55.50 12.69
C PHE A 45 12.85 55.41 14.23
N SER A 46 13.30 56.41 14.98
CA SER A 46 13.10 56.51 16.44
C SER A 46 11.64 56.64 16.84
N ASP A 47 10.82 57.31 16.02
CA ASP A 47 9.46 57.70 16.42
C ASP A 47 8.48 56.53 16.28
N VAL A 48 8.81 55.53 15.44
CA VAL A 48 8.04 54.28 15.29
C VAL A 48 8.24 53.36 16.50
N VAL A 49 9.45 53.35 17.08
CA VAL A 49 9.76 52.51 18.23
C VAL A 49 9.04 53.05 19.48
N ASP A 50 9.06 54.37 19.69
CA ASP A 50 8.33 54.99 20.82
C ASP A 50 6.80 54.87 20.66
N TYR A 51 6.26 54.85 19.43
CA TYR A 51 4.83 54.59 19.19
C TYR A 51 4.41 53.13 19.50
N PHE A 52 5.26 52.16 19.22
CA PHE A 52 5.00 50.75 19.54
C PHE A 52 5.17 50.41 21.02
N TYR A 53 5.99 51.16 21.77
CA TYR A 53 6.17 50.97 23.21
C TYR A 53 5.25 51.85 24.08
N SER A 54 4.66 52.93 23.55
CA SER A 54 3.75 53.82 24.30
C SER A 54 2.26 53.45 24.21
N THR A 55 1.88 52.53 23.32
CA THR A 55 0.52 52.02 23.25
C THR A 55 0.37 50.80 24.16
N GLU A 56 -0.02 51.04 25.42
CA GLU A 56 -0.67 50.00 26.21
C GLU A 56 -1.84 49.45 25.38
N LEU A 57 -1.69 48.23 24.86
CA LEU A 57 -2.80 47.49 24.28
C LEU A 57 -3.94 47.51 25.30
N PRO A 58 -5.13 48.07 24.97
CA PRO A 58 -6.18 48.25 25.97
C PRO A 58 -6.45 46.91 26.65
N GLN A 59 -6.42 46.85 27.99
CA GLN A 59 -6.70 45.63 28.75
C GLN A 59 -7.98 44.94 28.27
N ALA A 60 -8.94 45.69 27.73
CA ALA A 60 -10.16 45.18 27.09
C ALA A 60 -9.92 44.26 25.86
N LEU A 61 -8.91 44.51 25.02
CA LEU A 61 -8.58 43.70 23.83
C LEU A 61 -7.90 42.38 24.22
N THR A 62 -7.01 42.39 25.22
CA THR A 62 -6.39 41.18 25.77
C THR A 62 -7.38 40.35 26.57
N ILE A 63 -8.27 40.97 27.35
CA ILE A 63 -9.40 40.30 28.04
C ILE A 63 -10.37 39.70 27.03
N SER A 64 -10.70 40.40 25.94
CA SER A 64 -11.59 39.89 24.89
C SER A 64 -10.98 38.71 24.12
N ALA A 65 -9.68 38.78 23.77
CA ALA A 65 -8.98 37.67 23.12
C ALA A 65 -8.82 36.45 24.03
N THR A 66 -8.59 36.64 25.34
CA THR A 66 -8.52 35.53 26.32
C THR A 66 -9.88 34.93 26.62
N LEU A 67 -10.94 35.73 26.71
CA LEU A 67 -12.33 35.24 26.80
C LEU A 67 -12.74 34.46 25.55
N LEU A 68 -12.34 34.92 24.35
CA LEU A 68 -12.63 34.24 23.10
C LEU A 68 -11.82 32.93 22.97
N LEU A 69 -10.55 32.95 23.41
CA LEU A 69 -9.74 31.73 23.58
C LEU A 69 -10.44 30.77 24.55
N LEU A 70 -10.89 31.22 25.72
CA LEU A 70 -11.57 30.39 26.72
C LEU A 70 -12.89 29.83 26.18
N LEU A 71 -13.71 30.65 25.52
CA LEU A 71 -15.01 30.22 24.97
C LEU A 71 -14.89 29.24 23.80
N VAL A 72 -13.77 29.22 23.07
CA VAL A 72 -13.54 28.27 21.97
C VAL A 72 -12.72 27.06 22.41
N ILE A 73 -11.67 27.28 23.21
CA ILE A 73 -10.71 26.26 23.63
C ILE A 73 -11.26 25.44 24.80
N LEU A 74 -11.95 26.05 25.77
CA LEU A 74 -12.46 25.29 26.91
C LEU A 74 -13.52 24.26 26.47
N PRO A 75 -14.52 24.59 25.63
CA PRO A 75 -15.47 23.58 25.15
C PRO A 75 -14.83 22.51 24.27
N THR A 76 -13.80 22.84 23.48
CA THR A 76 -13.07 21.84 22.69
C THR A 76 -12.20 20.93 23.55
N ILE A 77 -11.57 21.45 24.60
CA ILE A 77 -10.83 20.66 25.60
C ILE A 77 -11.80 19.75 26.37
N VAL A 78 -12.88 20.30 26.91
CA VAL A 78 -13.91 19.55 27.65
C VAL A 78 -14.53 18.48 26.75
N GLY A 79 -14.89 18.82 25.50
CA GLY A 79 -15.41 17.87 24.53
C GLY A 79 -14.40 16.76 24.18
N THR A 80 -13.10 17.07 24.15
CA THR A 80 -12.05 16.06 23.94
C THR A 80 -11.89 15.14 25.15
N ILE A 81 -12.01 15.67 26.37
CA ILE A 81 -11.96 14.90 27.61
C ILE A 81 -13.19 13.98 27.72
N LEU A 82 -14.39 14.50 27.47
CA LEU A 82 -15.63 13.73 27.49
C LEU A 82 -15.61 12.60 26.44
N ASN A 83 -15.22 12.90 25.20
CA ASN A 83 -15.03 11.87 24.16
C ASN A 83 -14.02 10.80 24.58
N ARG A 84 -12.97 11.19 25.32
CA ARG A 84 -11.96 10.26 25.81
C ARG A 84 -12.53 9.34 26.89
N ILE A 85 -13.33 9.86 27.81
CA ILE A 85 -14.02 9.08 28.85
C ILE A 85 -15.01 8.12 28.20
N GLU A 86 -15.80 8.58 27.24
CA GLU A 86 -16.77 7.76 26.52
C GLU A 86 -16.09 6.63 25.74
N ASN A 87 -15.03 6.93 24.98
CA ASN A 87 -14.22 5.93 24.29
C ASN A 87 -13.61 4.91 25.25
N HIS A 88 -13.23 5.34 26.46
CA HIS A 88 -12.75 4.43 27.49
C HIS A 88 -13.86 3.51 27.99
N LYS A 89 -15.04 4.06 28.30
CA LYS A 89 -16.19 3.27 28.78
C LYS A 89 -16.66 2.26 27.75
N LEU A 90 -16.79 2.66 26.48
CA LEU A 90 -17.16 1.75 25.40
C LEU A 90 -16.05 0.75 25.11
N GLY A 91 -14.79 1.19 25.16
CA GLY A 91 -13.62 0.32 25.03
C GLY A 91 -13.62 -0.79 26.07
N GLU A 92 -13.89 -0.51 27.34
CA GLU A 92 -13.93 -1.53 28.41
C GLU A 92 -14.99 -2.63 28.20
N ARG A 93 -15.98 -2.43 27.31
CA ARG A 93 -16.94 -3.49 26.93
C ARG A 93 -16.37 -4.51 25.95
N ILE A 94 -15.21 -4.23 25.36
CA ILE A 94 -14.52 -5.11 24.42
C ILE A 94 -13.52 -5.95 25.22
N PRO A 95 -13.44 -7.28 25.02
CA PRO A 95 -12.44 -8.12 25.67
C PRO A 95 -11.03 -7.60 25.40
N GLY A 96 -10.12 -7.66 26.37
CA GLY A 96 -8.73 -7.27 26.21
C GLY A 96 -8.06 -6.80 27.51
N PRO A 97 -6.73 -6.61 27.49
CA PRO A 97 -5.94 -6.30 28.68
C PRO A 97 -6.35 -5.00 29.35
N ASP A 98 -6.24 -4.95 30.67
CA ASP A 98 -6.60 -3.77 31.46
C ASP A 98 -5.79 -2.53 31.02
N SER A 99 -6.49 -1.41 30.95
CA SER A 99 -6.00 -0.12 30.48
C SER A 99 -5.53 0.79 31.63
N ARG A 100 -5.71 0.35 32.89
CA ARG A 100 -5.36 1.07 34.13
C ARG A 100 -3.84 1.15 34.32
N GLY A 101 -3.24 2.18 33.73
CA GLY A 101 -1.87 2.60 34.02
C GLY A 101 -1.11 3.15 32.82
N ARG A 102 -0.32 4.21 33.02
CA ARG A 102 0.59 4.77 31.99
C ARG A 102 1.64 3.75 31.54
N TRP A 103 1.95 2.78 32.40
CA TRP A 103 2.94 1.73 32.21
C TRP A 103 2.43 0.57 31.33
N GLY A 104 1.20 0.07 31.54
CA GLY A 104 0.57 -0.95 30.68
C GLY A 104 0.38 -0.49 29.22
N ARG A 105 0.12 0.81 29.01
CA ARG A 105 0.02 1.39 27.65
C ARG A 105 1.38 1.57 26.96
N LYS A 106 2.45 1.70 27.74
CA LYS A 106 3.83 1.74 27.23
C LYS A 106 4.32 0.33 26.90
N SER A 107 3.97 -0.69 27.69
CA SER A 107 4.30 -2.10 27.39
C SER A 107 3.57 -2.57 26.13
N HIS A 108 2.26 -2.29 25.97
CA HIS A 108 1.55 -2.60 24.71
C HIS A 108 2.17 -1.91 23.50
N LYS A 109 2.54 -0.63 23.62
CA LYS A 109 3.26 0.07 22.55
C LYS A 109 4.61 -0.58 22.25
N LYS A 110 5.37 -0.99 23.29
CA LYS A 110 6.68 -1.64 23.10
C LYS A 110 6.53 -3.00 22.42
N ALA A 111 5.54 -3.81 22.83
CA ALA A 111 5.25 -5.11 22.25
C ALA A 111 4.71 -5.01 20.82
N PHE A 112 3.75 -4.11 20.57
CA PHE A 112 3.22 -3.85 19.23
C PHE A 112 4.28 -3.32 18.25
N MET A 113 5.26 -2.57 18.76
CA MET A 113 6.35 -2.00 17.95
C MET A 113 7.63 -2.87 17.96
N ALA A 114 7.64 -4.01 18.67
CA ALA A 114 8.75 -4.95 18.68
C ALA A 114 8.80 -5.64 17.31
N GLY A 115 9.78 -5.28 16.48
CA GLY A 115 9.87 -5.73 15.09
C GLY A 115 10.48 -4.71 14.13
N GLY A 116 10.63 -3.45 14.56
CA GLY A 116 11.22 -2.39 13.73
C GLY A 116 10.20 -1.65 12.86
N GLY A 117 10.49 -0.40 12.48
CA GLY A 117 9.57 0.41 11.66
C GLY A 117 8.36 1.02 12.39
N SER A 118 7.48 1.72 11.66
CA SER A 118 6.31 2.44 12.20
C SER A 118 5.14 1.53 12.56
N VAL A 119 5.23 0.26 12.16
CA VAL A 119 4.20 -0.76 12.38
C VAL A 119 4.70 -1.94 13.22
N GLY A 120 6.02 -2.20 13.32
CA GLY A 120 6.50 -3.46 13.92
C GLY A 120 6.08 -4.67 13.08
N ASP A 121 6.50 -5.86 13.46
CA ASP A 121 5.72 -7.06 13.14
C ASP A 121 4.87 -7.37 14.38
N PRO A 122 3.68 -6.77 14.54
CA PRO A 122 2.85 -7.00 15.72
C PRO A 122 2.21 -8.38 15.70
N THR A 123 2.46 -9.21 14.68
CA THR A 123 1.81 -10.52 14.52
C THR A 123 1.97 -11.42 15.76
N PRO A 124 3.15 -11.53 16.41
CA PRO A 124 3.27 -12.31 17.65
C PRO A 124 2.45 -11.72 18.79
N PHE A 125 2.44 -10.39 18.94
CA PHE A 125 1.64 -9.70 19.96
C PHE A 125 0.13 -9.89 19.72
N LEU A 126 -0.32 -9.75 18.48
CA LEU A 126 -1.73 -9.90 18.10
C LEU A 126 -2.18 -11.35 18.19
N SER A 127 -1.31 -12.30 17.84
CA SER A 127 -1.57 -13.73 18.03
C SER A 127 -1.76 -14.07 19.52
N ALA A 128 -0.84 -13.61 20.38
CA ALA A 128 -0.96 -13.79 21.83
C ALA A 128 -2.23 -13.12 22.40
N LEU A 129 -2.56 -11.91 21.92
CA LEU A 129 -3.76 -11.20 22.29
C LEU A 129 -5.04 -11.99 21.92
N HIS A 130 -5.08 -12.60 20.75
CA HIS A 130 -6.23 -13.40 20.31
C HIS A 130 -6.31 -14.77 20.99
N HIS A 131 -5.17 -15.35 21.38
CA HIS A 131 -5.15 -16.56 22.20
C HIS A 131 -5.77 -16.32 23.58
N GLU A 132 -5.50 -15.17 24.20
CA GLU A 132 -5.98 -14.85 25.56
C GLU A 132 -7.43 -14.29 25.57
N TYR A 133 -7.79 -13.44 24.61
CA TYR A 133 -9.06 -12.67 24.65
C TYR A 133 -10.06 -13.06 23.55
N GLY A 134 -9.73 -14.05 22.71
CA GLY A 134 -10.59 -14.53 21.63
C GLY A 134 -10.54 -13.68 20.36
N LEU A 135 -11.50 -13.87 19.45
CA LEU A 135 -11.48 -13.33 18.07
C LEU A 135 -11.65 -11.80 17.95
N LEU A 136 -12.00 -11.12 19.05
CA LEU A 136 -12.13 -9.67 19.11
C LEU A 136 -11.46 -9.17 20.39
N ALA A 137 -10.40 -8.38 20.24
CA ALA A 137 -9.61 -7.94 21.39
C ALA A 137 -9.21 -6.46 21.30
N ARG A 138 -9.40 -5.70 22.38
CA ARG A 138 -8.94 -4.32 22.49
C ARG A 138 -7.51 -4.24 22.99
N PHE A 139 -6.82 -3.17 22.64
CA PHE A 139 -5.58 -2.78 23.30
C PHE A 139 -5.39 -1.27 23.15
N TRP A 140 -4.38 -0.72 23.83
CA TRP A 140 -4.16 0.72 23.90
C TRP A 140 -2.76 1.10 23.48
N ILE A 141 -2.63 1.97 22.49
CA ILE A 141 -1.37 2.64 22.12
C ILE A 141 -1.44 4.09 22.58
N GLY A 142 -0.74 4.40 23.66
CA GLY A 142 -0.77 5.73 24.26
C GLY A 142 -2.18 6.08 24.77
N LYS A 143 -2.84 7.05 24.15
CA LYS A 143 -4.22 7.47 24.50
C LYS A 143 -5.29 6.93 23.55
N HIS A 144 -4.88 6.22 22.50
CA HIS A 144 -5.77 5.78 21.44
C HIS A 144 -6.20 4.34 21.67
N LEU A 145 -7.50 4.09 21.56
CA LEU A 145 -8.08 2.74 21.54
C LEU A 145 -7.77 2.08 20.20
N TRP A 146 -7.34 0.82 20.28
CA TRP A 146 -7.15 -0.06 19.15
C TRP A 146 -7.97 -1.33 19.39
N VAL A 147 -8.50 -1.90 18.32
CA VAL A 147 -9.26 -3.15 18.36
C VAL A 147 -8.74 -4.07 17.28
N SER A 148 -8.30 -5.26 17.66
CA SER A 148 -7.91 -6.33 16.75
C SER A 148 -9.10 -7.23 16.48
N VAL A 149 -9.35 -7.56 15.21
CA VAL A 149 -10.48 -8.36 14.74
C VAL A 149 -9.93 -9.54 13.95
N ALA A 150 -9.86 -10.72 14.58
CA ALA A 150 -9.38 -11.96 13.96
C ALA A 150 -10.52 -12.86 13.45
N ASN A 151 -11.78 -12.48 13.67
CA ASN A 151 -12.92 -13.19 13.09
C ASN A 151 -12.99 -12.92 11.56
N PRO A 152 -12.95 -13.94 10.69
CA PRO A 152 -12.95 -13.75 9.23
C PRO A 152 -14.18 -13.00 8.71
N VAL A 153 -15.38 -13.33 9.22
CA VAL A 153 -16.64 -12.70 8.79
C VAL A 153 -16.64 -11.20 9.12
N TYR A 154 -16.25 -10.85 10.34
CA TYR A 154 -16.17 -9.45 10.75
C TYR A 154 -15.03 -8.70 10.05
N ALA A 155 -13.88 -9.35 9.83
CA ALA A 155 -12.78 -8.77 9.09
C ALA A 155 -13.20 -8.42 7.66
N THR A 156 -13.84 -9.35 6.94
CA THR A 156 -14.37 -9.10 5.58
C THR A 156 -15.38 -7.96 5.57
N ALA A 157 -16.37 -7.98 6.46
CA ALA A 157 -17.37 -6.90 6.54
C ALA A 157 -16.72 -5.53 6.76
N ILE A 158 -15.74 -5.43 7.67
CA ILE A 158 -14.99 -4.19 7.92
C ILE A 158 -14.23 -3.73 6.68
N LEU A 159 -13.60 -4.64 5.94
CA LEU A 159 -12.86 -4.33 4.72
C LEU A 159 -13.78 -3.84 3.59
N GLU A 160 -15.03 -4.29 3.57
CA GLU A 160 -16.05 -3.92 2.59
C GLU A 160 -16.78 -2.62 2.92
N THR A 161 -16.89 -2.24 4.19
CA THR A 161 -17.67 -1.06 4.60
C THR A 161 -16.83 0.11 5.07
N VAL A 162 -15.60 -0.11 5.56
CA VAL A 162 -14.76 0.94 6.15
C VAL A 162 -13.69 1.40 5.16
N PRO A 163 -13.80 2.60 4.57
CA PRO A 163 -12.82 3.08 3.60
C PRO A 163 -11.56 3.68 4.24
N GLY A 164 -11.65 4.15 5.49
CA GLY A 164 -10.59 4.90 6.15
C GLY A 164 -9.35 4.06 6.45
N SER A 165 -8.17 4.52 6.05
CA SER A 165 -6.88 3.98 6.47
C SER A 165 -6.41 4.59 7.79
N SER A 166 -5.42 3.96 8.44
CA SER A 166 -4.84 4.50 9.68
C SER A 166 -4.04 5.78 9.40
N ALA A 167 -4.31 6.85 10.16
CA ALA A 167 -3.59 8.12 10.04
C ALA A 167 -2.06 7.99 10.17
N ALA A 168 -1.57 7.00 10.92
CA ALA A 168 -0.14 6.73 11.02
C ALA A 168 0.44 6.19 9.71
N VAL A 169 -0.29 5.28 9.06
CA VAL A 169 0.06 4.70 7.74
C VAL A 169 0.00 5.80 6.69
N ASP A 170 -1.05 6.63 6.68
CA ASP A 170 -1.19 7.74 5.74
C ASP A 170 -0.07 8.76 5.87
N THR A 171 0.35 9.07 7.10
CA THR A 171 1.45 10.02 7.33
C THR A 171 2.78 9.46 6.83
N SER A 172 3.06 8.17 7.05
CA SER A 172 4.27 7.55 6.50
C SER A 172 4.20 7.49 4.97
N LEU A 173 3.05 7.13 4.38
CA LEU A 173 2.86 7.08 2.94
C LEU A 173 3.02 8.47 2.29
N LYS A 174 2.44 9.53 2.88
CA LYS A 174 2.61 10.93 2.42
C LYS A 174 4.05 11.43 2.39
N SER A 175 4.95 10.74 3.09
CA SER A 175 6.38 11.09 3.09
C SER A 175 7.15 10.52 1.91
N VAL A 176 6.57 9.53 1.21
CA VAL A 176 7.17 8.82 0.06
C VAL A 176 6.36 9.04 -1.21
N LEU A 177 5.03 8.98 -1.10
CA LEU A 177 4.07 9.13 -2.19
C LEU A 177 3.50 10.55 -2.22
N ASN A 178 3.22 11.01 -3.43
CA ASN A 178 2.59 12.30 -3.68
C ASN A 178 1.06 12.23 -3.53
N SER A 179 0.40 13.39 -3.44
CA SER A 179 -1.02 13.51 -3.05
C SER A 179 -2.00 12.80 -3.96
N GLU A 180 -1.67 12.61 -5.25
CA GLU A 180 -2.59 11.96 -6.18
C GLU A 180 -2.56 10.43 -6.06
N ALA A 181 -1.53 9.84 -5.42
CA ALA A 181 -1.36 8.39 -5.30
C ALA A 181 -2.62 7.68 -4.75
N MET A 182 -3.03 6.59 -5.38
CA MET A 182 -4.24 5.82 -5.01
C MET A 182 -4.26 5.36 -3.54
N GLN A 183 -3.10 5.20 -2.91
CA GLN A 183 -2.99 4.79 -1.51
C GLN A 183 -3.44 5.91 -0.56
N LEU A 184 -3.35 7.17 -0.99
CA LEU A 184 -3.69 8.36 -0.19
C LEU A 184 -5.09 8.90 -0.47
N LYS A 185 -5.71 8.50 -1.60
CA LYS A 185 -7.08 8.88 -1.94
C LYS A 185 -8.09 8.21 -1.00
N GLN A 186 -9.11 9.00 -0.63
CA GLN A 186 -10.24 8.58 0.20
C GLN A 186 -11.26 7.74 -0.60
N ALA A 187 -12.38 7.37 0.06
CA ALA A 187 -13.32 6.35 -0.38
C ALA A 187 -13.73 6.45 -1.85
N ASP A 188 -14.25 7.58 -2.32
CA ASP A 188 -14.88 7.65 -3.64
C ASP A 188 -13.86 7.76 -4.79
N ASP A 189 -12.96 8.75 -4.73
CA ASP A 189 -11.89 8.92 -5.74
C ASP A 189 -10.95 7.71 -5.80
N GLY A 190 -10.60 7.16 -4.64
CA GLY A 190 -9.73 5.98 -4.54
C GLY A 190 -10.40 4.72 -5.04
N LYS A 191 -11.71 4.55 -4.80
CA LYS A 191 -12.49 3.40 -5.29
C LYS A 191 -12.61 3.42 -6.81
N HIS A 192 -12.90 4.57 -7.41
CA HIS A 192 -13.00 4.68 -8.86
C HIS A 192 -11.68 4.32 -9.55
N LEU A 193 -10.57 4.92 -9.10
CA LEU A 193 -9.24 4.66 -9.66
C LEU A 193 -8.83 3.20 -9.51
N ARG A 194 -9.08 2.58 -8.34
CA ARG A 194 -8.78 1.16 -8.11
C ARG A 194 -9.61 0.23 -8.99
N LEU A 195 -10.89 0.56 -9.20
CA LEU A 195 -11.75 -0.22 -10.09
C LEU A 195 -11.23 -0.17 -11.51
N VAL A 196 -10.83 1.00 -12.00
CA VAL A 196 -10.26 1.12 -13.34
C VAL A 196 -8.95 0.35 -13.46
N LEU A 197 -8.02 0.53 -12.52
CA LEU A 197 -6.75 -0.20 -12.53
C LEU A 197 -6.98 -1.71 -12.49
N ARG A 198 -7.95 -2.19 -11.69
CA ARG A 198 -8.33 -3.61 -11.66
C ARG A 198 -8.79 -4.08 -13.04
N LYS A 199 -9.66 -3.34 -13.71
CA LYS A 199 -10.17 -3.70 -15.04
C LYS A 199 -9.08 -3.68 -16.13
N LEU A 200 -8.15 -2.73 -16.05
CA LEU A 200 -6.98 -2.70 -16.93
C LEU A 200 -6.07 -3.91 -16.68
N PHE A 201 -5.86 -4.25 -15.41
CA PHE A 201 -5.03 -5.38 -15.00
C PHE A 201 -5.68 -6.76 -15.24
N SER A 202 -7.00 -6.84 -15.38
CA SER A 202 -7.72 -8.07 -15.75
C SER A 202 -7.97 -8.20 -17.25
N GLY A 203 -7.60 -7.20 -18.07
CA GLY A 203 -7.88 -7.19 -19.50
C GLY A 203 -9.35 -6.94 -19.86
N GLU A 204 -10.18 -6.48 -18.90
CA GLU A 204 -11.62 -6.21 -19.09
C GLU A 204 -11.90 -4.86 -19.79
N VAL A 205 -10.96 -3.91 -19.77
CA VAL A 205 -11.13 -2.57 -20.35
C VAL A 205 -10.04 -2.29 -21.38
N GLY A 206 -10.46 -2.17 -22.65
CA GLY A 206 -9.57 -1.91 -23.78
C GLY A 206 -8.82 -3.17 -24.21
N ALA A 207 -8.52 -3.28 -25.50
CA ALA A 207 -7.95 -4.47 -26.15
C ALA A 207 -6.47 -4.77 -25.78
N SER A 208 -6.02 -4.44 -24.56
CA SER A 208 -4.66 -4.71 -24.08
C SER A 208 -4.71 -5.67 -22.89
N ASN A 209 -4.53 -6.96 -23.20
CA ASN A 209 -4.14 -7.94 -22.19
C ASN A 209 -2.73 -7.56 -21.67
N PRO A 210 -2.53 -7.28 -20.36
CA PRO A 210 -1.23 -6.89 -19.84
C PRO A 210 -0.26 -8.07 -19.69
N TYR A 211 -0.76 -9.31 -19.68
CA TYR A 211 0.03 -10.49 -19.36
C TYR A 211 1.14 -10.79 -20.37
N PRO A 212 0.98 -10.65 -21.71
CA PRO A 212 2.08 -10.79 -22.66
C PRO A 212 3.25 -9.84 -22.40
N ILE A 213 2.97 -8.59 -22.04
CA ILE A 213 4.02 -7.59 -21.71
C ILE A 213 4.73 -8.00 -20.42
N VAL A 214 3.98 -8.46 -19.41
CA VAL A 214 4.57 -8.92 -18.15
C VAL A 214 5.42 -10.18 -18.38
N ALA A 215 4.98 -11.10 -19.25
CA ALA A 215 5.73 -12.30 -19.59
C ALA A 215 7.03 -11.96 -20.33
N GLU A 216 6.98 -11.09 -21.35
CA GLU A 216 8.17 -10.62 -22.07
C GLU A 216 9.15 -9.91 -21.12
N ALA A 217 8.63 -9.03 -20.25
CA ALA A 217 9.42 -8.33 -19.25
C ALA A 217 10.06 -9.28 -18.21
N ALA A 218 9.37 -10.37 -17.87
CA ALA A 218 9.87 -11.40 -16.98
C ALA A 218 10.96 -12.23 -17.66
N ASP A 219 10.76 -12.69 -18.90
CA ASP A 219 11.77 -13.43 -19.67
C ASP A 219 13.08 -12.62 -19.80
N GLU A 220 12.99 -11.36 -20.22
CA GLU A 220 14.16 -10.48 -20.28
C GLU A 220 14.77 -10.19 -18.89
N GLY A 221 13.91 -10.08 -17.87
CA GLY A 221 14.29 -9.76 -16.50
C GLY A 221 14.99 -10.91 -15.78
N VAL A 222 14.67 -12.14 -16.14
CA VAL A 222 15.16 -13.37 -15.51
C VAL A 222 16.57 -13.75 -16.00
N ARG A 223 16.90 -13.52 -17.28
CA ARG A 223 18.20 -13.90 -17.88
C ARG A 223 19.43 -13.50 -17.07
N PRO A 224 19.60 -12.25 -16.59
CA PRO A 224 20.79 -11.89 -15.83
C PRO A 224 20.91 -12.63 -14.49
N VAL A 225 19.78 -13.07 -13.92
CA VAL A 225 19.75 -13.84 -12.68
C VAL A 225 20.06 -15.30 -12.95
N THR A 226 19.49 -15.89 -14.01
CA THR A 226 19.81 -17.28 -14.40
C THR A 226 21.27 -17.41 -14.79
N ASP A 227 21.83 -16.45 -15.54
CA ASP A 227 23.26 -16.41 -15.87
C ASP A 227 24.12 -16.34 -14.59
N SER A 228 23.71 -15.50 -13.63
CA SER A 228 24.39 -15.41 -12.34
C SER A 228 24.26 -16.70 -11.52
N TRP A 229 23.14 -17.42 -11.64
CA TRP A 229 22.92 -18.68 -10.94
C TRP A 229 23.71 -19.82 -11.58
N HIS A 230 23.83 -19.88 -12.91
CA HIS A 230 24.75 -20.81 -13.60
C HIS A 230 26.21 -20.58 -13.18
N ALA A 231 26.66 -19.32 -13.14
CA ALA A 231 28.00 -19.00 -12.65
C ALA A 231 28.18 -19.35 -11.14
N ALA A 232 27.10 -19.27 -10.36
CA ALA A 232 27.12 -19.69 -8.96
C ALA A 232 27.21 -21.22 -8.82
N VAL A 233 26.51 -21.99 -9.66
CA VAL A 233 26.64 -23.45 -9.76
C VAL A 233 28.10 -23.84 -10.06
N GLU A 234 28.69 -23.29 -11.12
CA GLU A 234 30.07 -23.60 -11.52
C GLU A 234 31.09 -23.27 -10.42
N GLY A 235 30.83 -22.18 -9.69
CA GLY A 235 31.69 -21.72 -8.60
C GLY A 235 31.40 -22.33 -7.23
N GLY A 236 30.37 -23.17 -7.08
CA GLY A 236 29.89 -23.68 -5.78
C GLY A 236 29.49 -22.57 -4.80
N LYS A 237 28.94 -21.45 -5.31
CA LYS A 237 28.59 -20.26 -4.53
C LYS A 237 27.12 -20.25 -4.16
N GLU A 238 26.83 -19.64 -3.02
CA GLU A 238 25.47 -19.37 -2.58
C GLU A 238 24.86 -18.18 -3.35
N VAL A 239 23.56 -18.29 -3.64
CA VAL A 239 22.74 -17.20 -4.16
C VAL A 239 21.92 -16.57 -3.05
N ASP A 240 21.48 -15.33 -3.29
CA ASP A 240 20.77 -14.53 -2.29
C ASP A 240 19.30 -14.36 -2.70
N ALA A 241 18.42 -15.14 -2.07
CA ALA A 241 17.04 -15.27 -2.53
C ALA A 241 16.30 -13.92 -2.54
N LEU A 242 16.47 -13.08 -1.51
CA LEU A 242 15.77 -11.79 -1.44
C LEU A 242 16.38 -10.74 -2.38
N ALA A 243 17.70 -10.67 -2.51
CA ALA A 243 18.36 -9.70 -3.38
C ALA A 243 18.05 -10.01 -4.85
N ASP A 244 18.07 -11.28 -5.23
CA ASP A 244 17.74 -11.73 -6.58
C ASP A 244 16.24 -11.53 -6.85
N SER A 245 15.37 -11.85 -5.89
CA SER A 245 13.92 -11.57 -6.01
C SER A 245 13.61 -10.07 -6.16
N LEU A 246 14.36 -9.19 -5.49
CA LEU A 246 14.23 -7.74 -5.65
C LEU A 246 14.68 -7.29 -7.05
N LEU A 247 15.74 -7.89 -7.59
CA LEU A 247 16.21 -7.60 -8.95
C LEU A 247 15.18 -8.07 -9.99
N LEU A 248 14.68 -9.29 -9.85
CA LEU A 248 13.67 -9.90 -10.72
C LEU A 248 12.38 -9.07 -10.75
N SER A 249 11.81 -8.77 -9.57
CA SER A 249 10.55 -8.03 -9.52
C SER A 249 10.71 -6.57 -9.95
N SER A 250 11.80 -5.90 -9.56
CA SER A 250 12.04 -4.53 -10.02
C SER A 250 12.27 -4.45 -11.53
N GLY A 251 12.99 -5.41 -12.09
CA GLY A 251 13.24 -5.51 -13.53
C GLY A 251 11.97 -5.80 -14.32
N THR A 252 11.16 -6.75 -13.87
CA THR A 252 9.90 -7.15 -14.52
C THR A 252 8.88 -6.02 -14.43
N LEU A 253 8.61 -5.50 -13.23
CA LEU A 253 7.60 -4.46 -13.02
C LEU A 253 7.94 -3.16 -13.76
N LEU A 254 9.20 -2.71 -13.76
CA LEU A 254 9.57 -1.48 -14.44
C LEU A 254 9.54 -1.66 -15.97
N ARG A 255 10.00 -2.79 -16.51
CA ARG A 255 9.85 -3.08 -17.94
C ARG A 255 8.39 -3.24 -18.36
N SER A 256 7.54 -3.86 -17.55
CA SER A 256 6.12 -4.00 -17.88
C SER A 256 5.39 -2.65 -17.87
N LEU A 257 5.81 -1.73 -17.00
CA LEU A 257 5.23 -0.38 -16.90
C LEU A 257 5.69 0.57 -18.01
N PHE A 258 6.96 0.49 -18.43
CA PHE A 258 7.62 1.46 -19.33
C PHE A 258 8.15 0.88 -20.66
N GLY A 259 7.95 -0.43 -20.89
CA GLY A 259 8.45 -1.16 -22.05
C GLY A 259 9.96 -1.39 -22.07
N SER A 260 10.47 -1.85 -23.23
CA SER A 260 11.89 -2.14 -23.51
C SER A 260 12.84 -0.93 -23.48
N LYS A 261 12.33 0.25 -23.12
CA LYS A 261 13.08 1.52 -23.11
C LYS A 261 13.85 1.78 -21.82
N LEU A 262 13.59 0.99 -20.79
CA LEU A 262 14.19 1.17 -19.48
C LEU A 262 15.41 0.26 -19.33
N THR A 263 16.60 0.84 -19.17
CA THR A 263 17.82 0.05 -18.99
C THR A 263 17.82 -0.67 -17.64
N ALA A 264 18.48 -1.83 -17.55
CA ALA A 264 18.60 -2.57 -16.29
C ALA A 264 19.20 -1.71 -15.15
N ASN A 265 20.10 -0.78 -15.48
CA ASN A 265 20.71 0.12 -14.51
C ASN A 265 19.72 1.19 -14.01
N GLU A 266 18.86 1.74 -14.89
CA GLU A 266 17.79 2.65 -14.48
C GLU A 266 16.77 1.95 -13.59
N ALA A 267 16.40 0.70 -13.91
CA ALA A 267 15.49 -0.10 -13.12
C ALA A 267 16.02 -0.29 -11.69
N LYS A 268 17.28 -0.72 -11.59
CA LYS A 268 18.00 -0.91 -10.33
C LYS A 268 18.10 0.39 -9.53
N ASN A 269 18.38 1.51 -10.18
CA ASN A 269 18.48 2.82 -9.52
C ASN A 269 17.12 3.30 -9.00
N TYR A 270 16.05 3.12 -9.77
CA TYR A 270 14.69 3.43 -9.34
C TYR A 270 14.31 2.62 -8.09
N ALA A 271 14.49 1.30 -8.15
CA ALA A 271 14.23 0.38 -7.04
C ALA A 271 15.01 0.78 -5.78
N LYS A 272 16.31 1.08 -5.93
CA LYS A 272 17.18 1.53 -4.84
C LYS A 272 16.66 2.79 -4.16
N HIS A 273 16.27 3.80 -4.92
CA HIS A 273 15.75 5.05 -4.36
C HIS A 273 14.40 4.87 -3.69
N LEU A 274 13.52 4.05 -4.27
CA LEU A 274 12.22 3.72 -3.70
C LEU A 274 12.34 2.97 -2.37
N LEU A 275 13.15 1.91 -2.31
CA LEU A 275 13.38 1.14 -1.08
C LEU A 275 14.00 2.02 0.02
N ARG A 276 14.95 2.89 -0.35
CA ARG A 276 15.53 3.86 0.59
C ARG A 276 14.50 4.87 1.09
N ALA A 277 13.61 5.35 0.21
CA ALA A 277 12.52 6.24 0.58
C ALA A 277 11.56 5.55 1.57
N ALA A 278 11.14 4.31 1.29
CA ALA A 278 10.28 3.52 2.14
C ALA A 278 10.92 3.24 3.52
N ALA A 279 12.18 2.83 3.57
CA ALA A 279 12.89 2.56 4.82
C ALA A 279 13.07 3.82 5.69
N GLY A 280 13.27 4.98 5.07
CA GLY A 280 13.46 6.24 5.79
C GLY A 280 12.16 6.89 6.29
N ALA A 281 11.01 6.61 5.66
CA ALA A 281 9.71 7.17 6.01
C ALA A 281 9.42 7.05 7.52
N ASP A 282 9.62 5.85 8.04
CA ASP A 282 9.35 5.53 9.44
C ASP A 282 10.43 6.03 10.40
N ARG A 283 11.68 5.99 9.96
CA ARG A 283 12.83 6.46 10.74
C ARG A 283 12.67 7.95 11.04
N TRP A 284 12.41 8.76 10.02
CA TRP A 284 12.38 10.22 10.17
C TRP A 284 11.10 10.70 10.84
N ARG A 285 9.96 10.02 10.66
CA ARG A 285 8.70 10.34 11.34
C ARG A 285 8.83 10.39 12.87
N ARG A 286 9.71 9.56 13.45
CA ARG A 286 9.91 9.48 14.91
C ARG A 286 10.58 10.70 15.52
N TRP A 287 11.32 11.48 14.72
CA TRP A 287 12.01 12.69 15.16
C TRP A 287 11.15 13.93 14.89
N SER A 288 11.25 14.94 15.74
CA SER A 288 10.65 16.26 15.46
C SER A 288 11.34 16.92 14.27
N LEU A 289 10.62 17.76 13.52
CA LEU A 289 11.13 18.36 12.28
C LEU A 289 12.50 19.06 12.46
N PRO A 290 12.74 19.87 13.52
CA PRO A 290 14.03 20.54 13.71
C PRO A 290 15.19 19.56 13.90
N LEU A 291 14.94 18.45 14.63
CA LEU A 291 15.97 17.44 14.87
C LEU A 291 16.34 16.67 13.61
N ARG A 292 15.41 16.49 12.66
CA ARG A 292 15.69 15.78 11.39
C ARG A 292 16.77 16.49 10.57
N LEU A 293 16.77 17.82 10.55
CA LEU A 293 17.67 18.64 9.73
C LEU A 293 19.14 18.49 10.14
N LEU A 294 19.41 18.07 11.38
CA LEU A 294 20.76 17.88 11.93
C LEU A 294 21.44 16.60 11.41
N PHE A 295 20.69 15.67 10.80
CA PHE A 295 21.25 14.39 10.36
C PHE A 295 21.52 14.40 8.85
N PRO A 296 22.78 14.22 8.39
CA PRO A 296 23.11 14.09 6.97
C PRO A 296 22.31 13.00 6.25
N SER A 297 21.97 11.92 6.96
CA SER A 297 21.15 10.83 6.42
C SER A 297 19.70 11.22 6.12
N TYR A 298 19.17 12.30 6.72
CA TYR A 298 17.85 12.86 6.39
C TYR A 298 17.87 13.51 5.01
N TRP A 299 18.92 14.26 4.72
CA TRP A 299 19.12 14.92 3.43
C TRP A 299 19.33 13.90 2.32
N LEU A 300 20.10 12.83 2.56
CA LEU A 300 20.23 11.71 1.62
C LEU A 300 18.89 11.00 1.35
N TRP A 301 18.03 10.89 2.36
CA TRP A 301 16.69 10.34 2.21
C TRP A 301 15.78 11.27 1.39
N LYS A 302 15.78 12.59 1.68
CA LYS A 302 15.05 13.59 0.88
C LYS A 302 15.54 13.64 -0.57
N ALA A 303 16.85 13.55 -0.79
CA ALA A 303 17.44 13.46 -2.12
C ALA A 303 16.95 12.21 -2.87
N SER A 304 16.79 11.08 -2.18
CA SER A 304 16.26 9.85 -2.80
C SER A 304 14.80 10.02 -3.25
N ILE A 305 13.97 10.70 -2.47
CA ILE A 305 12.58 11.01 -2.85
C ILE A 305 12.54 11.95 -4.06
N PHE A 306 13.43 12.95 -4.08
CA PHE A 306 13.54 13.87 -5.22
C PHE A 306 13.98 13.13 -6.50
N ARG A 307 15.03 12.30 -6.41
CA ARG A 307 15.49 11.44 -7.53
C ARG A 307 14.41 10.50 -8.04
N LEU A 308 13.63 9.89 -7.15
CA LEU A 308 12.52 9.02 -7.52
C LEU A 308 11.47 9.78 -8.36
N SER A 309 11.14 11.01 -7.94
CA SER A 309 10.22 11.87 -8.67
C SER A 309 10.79 12.23 -10.04
N GLU A 310 12.05 12.66 -10.09
CA GLU A 310 12.77 13.01 -11.32
C GLU A 310 12.78 11.86 -12.33
N ILE A 311 13.16 10.64 -11.91
CA ILE A 311 13.18 9.47 -12.79
C ILE A 311 11.76 9.16 -13.30
N SER A 312 10.75 9.18 -12.43
CA SER A 312 9.35 8.93 -12.81
C SER A 312 8.87 9.92 -13.88
N TRP A 313 9.20 11.21 -13.73
CA TRP A 313 8.87 12.24 -14.71
C TRP A 313 9.56 12.05 -16.05
N ASN A 314 10.86 11.72 -16.03
CA ASN A 314 11.64 11.50 -17.24
C ASN A 314 11.13 10.31 -18.04
N LEU A 315 10.76 9.22 -17.35
CA LEU A 315 10.21 8.03 -17.98
C LEU A 315 8.87 8.31 -18.65
N ILE A 316 7.94 8.98 -17.95
CA ILE A 316 6.64 9.36 -18.53
C ILE A 316 6.83 10.25 -19.76
N ALA A 317 7.73 11.23 -19.70
CA ALA A 317 8.04 12.08 -20.83
C ALA A 317 8.69 11.31 -22.00
N ALA A 318 9.42 10.21 -21.74
CA ALA A 318 9.97 9.35 -22.78
C ALA A 318 8.89 8.50 -23.46
N VAL A 319 7.93 7.96 -22.69
CA VAL A 319 6.78 7.24 -23.23
C VAL A 319 5.95 8.14 -24.15
N GLU A 320 5.60 9.34 -23.68
CA GLU A 320 4.81 10.31 -24.47
C GLU A 320 5.49 10.69 -25.79
N ARG A 321 6.81 10.98 -25.77
CA ARG A 321 7.57 11.34 -26.97
C ARG A 321 7.52 10.22 -28.02
N ALA A 322 7.72 9.00 -27.58
CA ALA A 322 7.69 7.83 -28.45
C ALA A 322 6.32 7.61 -29.08
N GLU A 323 5.24 7.86 -28.33
CA GLU A 323 3.89 7.79 -28.87
C GLU A 323 3.65 8.89 -29.90
N THR A 324 4.14 10.11 -29.65
CA THR A 324 4.03 11.21 -30.63
C THR A 324 4.80 10.93 -31.92
N GLU A 325 5.99 10.34 -31.83
CA GLU A 325 6.80 9.90 -32.97
C GLU A 325 6.04 8.84 -33.79
N LYS A 326 5.52 7.78 -33.14
CA LYS A 326 4.70 6.76 -33.81
C LYS A 326 3.47 7.35 -34.51
N ARG A 327 2.81 8.34 -33.92
CA ARG A 327 1.65 9.02 -34.54
C ARG A 327 2.06 9.88 -35.73
N ALA A 328 3.19 10.58 -35.63
CA ALA A 328 3.72 11.38 -36.74
C ALA A 328 4.06 10.47 -37.93
N GLU A 329 4.73 9.34 -37.68
CA GLU A 329 5.04 8.32 -38.69
C GLU A 329 3.76 7.74 -39.34
N ALA A 330 2.74 7.42 -38.53
CA ALA A 330 1.45 6.94 -39.03
C ALA A 330 0.66 7.98 -39.85
N THR A 331 0.95 9.28 -39.68
CA THR A 331 0.29 10.35 -40.44
C THR A 331 0.98 10.62 -41.79
N VAL A 332 2.26 10.24 -41.94
CA VAL A 332 3.06 10.47 -43.15
C VAL A 332 2.98 9.29 -44.14
N GLY A 333 2.64 8.08 -43.69
CA GLY A 333 2.35 6.93 -44.57
C GLY A 333 0.91 6.95 -45.12
N GLN A 334 0.76 6.84 -46.45
CA GLN A 334 -0.52 6.80 -47.17
C GLN A 334 -1.54 5.80 -46.60
N ALA A 335 -2.82 6.08 -46.82
CA ALA A 335 -3.99 5.27 -46.49
C ALA A 335 -3.74 3.75 -46.62
N ALA A 336 -3.41 3.11 -45.51
CA ALA A 336 -3.42 1.67 -45.34
C ALA A 336 -4.25 1.40 -44.09
N GLN A 337 -5.29 0.58 -44.25
CA GLN A 337 -6.09 -0.14 -43.25
C GLN A 337 -6.05 0.39 -41.81
N LYS A 338 -7.23 0.64 -41.21
CA LYS A 338 -7.46 0.67 -39.75
C LYS A 338 -6.42 -0.25 -39.09
N PRO A 339 -5.48 0.26 -38.27
CA PRO A 339 -4.42 -0.59 -37.77
C PRO A 339 -5.12 -1.75 -37.07
N PRO A 340 -4.92 -2.99 -37.54
CA PRO A 340 -5.50 -4.11 -36.84
C PRO A 340 -4.83 -4.09 -35.47
N TYR A 341 -5.66 -4.09 -34.43
CA TYR A 341 -5.23 -4.31 -33.05
C TYR A 341 -4.71 -5.76 -32.95
N SER A 342 -3.63 -6.07 -33.66
CA SER A 342 -3.04 -7.40 -33.76
C SER A 342 -1.58 -7.30 -34.21
N GLY A 343 -0.67 -7.69 -33.30
CA GLY A 343 0.69 -8.14 -33.63
C GLY A 343 1.75 -7.04 -33.76
N GLY A 344 2.50 -6.79 -32.69
CA GLY A 344 3.82 -6.14 -32.76
C GLY A 344 3.99 -4.93 -31.85
N ARG A 345 4.40 -5.17 -30.60
CA ARG A 345 4.66 -4.24 -29.49
C ARG A 345 3.43 -3.53 -28.95
N ALA A 346 2.80 -4.19 -28.00
CA ALA A 346 1.82 -3.61 -27.11
C ALA A 346 2.35 -2.30 -26.52
N LEU A 347 1.50 -1.27 -26.52
CA LEU A 347 1.78 -0.06 -25.75
C LEU A 347 2.03 -0.48 -24.29
N ASP A 348 3.06 0.10 -23.68
CA ASP A 348 3.36 -0.13 -22.26
C ASP A 348 2.14 0.20 -21.38
N PHE A 349 2.10 -0.35 -20.17
CA PHE A 349 0.93 -0.16 -19.29
C PHE A 349 0.60 1.33 -19.07
N ILE A 350 1.63 2.19 -19.02
CA ILE A 350 1.46 3.63 -18.86
C ILE A 350 0.79 4.26 -20.08
N GLY A 351 1.14 3.85 -21.29
CA GLY A 351 0.42 4.24 -22.51
C GLY A 351 -1.06 3.87 -22.43
N ASN A 352 -1.37 2.63 -22.02
CA ASN A 352 -2.78 2.20 -21.88
C ASN A 352 -3.54 3.05 -20.84
N VAL A 353 -2.92 3.34 -19.70
CA VAL A 353 -3.51 4.23 -18.67
C VAL A 353 -3.64 5.68 -19.17
N ALA A 354 -2.68 6.19 -19.93
CA ALA A 354 -2.70 7.54 -20.50
C ALA A 354 -3.84 7.73 -21.49
N HIS A 355 -4.19 6.70 -22.25
CA HIS A 355 -5.28 6.73 -23.24
C HIS A 355 -6.63 6.30 -22.68
N ALA A 356 -6.68 5.69 -21.49
CA ALA A 356 -7.93 5.24 -20.90
C ALA A 356 -8.88 6.43 -20.66
N ARG A 357 -10.12 6.28 -21.13
CA ARG A 357 -11.21 7.27 -21.00
C ARG A 357 -12.39 6.66 -20.26
N THR A 358 -13.10 7.50 -19.53
CA THR A 358 -14.43 7.22 -18.96
C THR A 358 -15.45 7.01 -20.09
N ALA A 359 -16.62 6.43 -19.77
CA ALA A 359 -17.73 6.31 -20.73
C ALA A 359 -18.18 7.68 -21.30
N SER A 360 -17.96 8.75 -20.54
CA SER A 360 -18.18 10.15 -20.92
C SER A 360 -17.02 10.77 -21.73
N GLY A 361 -15.99 10.02 -22.10
CA GLY A 361 -14.87 10.49 -22.92
C GLY A 361 -13.76 11.25 -22.16
N PHE A 362 -13.90 11.49 -20.85
CA PHE A 362 -12.86 12.15 -20.05
C PHE A 362 -11.70 11.21 -19.69
N PRO A 363 -10.44 11.69 -19.61
CA PRO A 363 -9.31 10.91 -19.11
C PRO A 363 -9.57 10.34 -17.72
N ILE A 364 -9.24 9.07 -17.53
CA ILE A 364 -9.36 8.40 -16.22
C ILE A 364 -8.39 9.03 -15.21
N ILE A 365 -7.18 9.36 -15.67
CA ILE A 365 -6.20 10.13 -14.89
C ILE A 365 -6.11 11.53 -15.49
N GLY A 366 -6.67 12.51 -14.79
CA GLY A 366 -6.93 13.85 -15.33
C GLY A 366 -5.71 14.77 -15.50
N SER A 367 -4.50 14.37 -15.08
CA SER A 367 -3.29 15.18 -15.28
C SER A 367 -2.01 14.35 -15.35
N LYS A 368 -1.00 14.90 -16.04
CA LYS A 368 0.35 14.30 -16.13
C LYS A 368 0.99 14.09 -14.74
N ARG A 369 0.74 15.02 -13.82
CA ARG A 369 1.17 14.89 -12.42
C ARG A 369 0.50 13.72 -11.72
N ALA A 370 -0.81 13.55 -11.88
CA ALA A 370 -1.53 12.43 -11.31
C ALA A 370 -1.04 11.08 -11.89
N MET A 371 -0.61 11.05 -13.14
CA MET A 371 0.01 9.87 -13.77
C MET A 371 1.35 9.52 -13.13
N GLY A 372 2.26 10.49 -12.98
CA GLY A 372 3.53 10.31 -12.25
C GLY A 372 3.37 9.79 -10.83
N ASP A 373 2.36 10.31 -10.15
CA ASP A 373 2.03 9.89 -8.79
C ASP A 373 1.47 8.44 -8.76
N GLN A 374 0.69 8.02 -9.77
CA GLN A 374 0.23 6.63 -9.87
C GLN A 374 1.35 5.65 -10.23
N VAL A 375 2.26 6.03 -11.11
CA VAL A 375 3.41 5.20 -11.46
C VAL A 375 4.25 4.92 -10.23
N THR A 376 4.59 5.97 -9.47
CA THR A 376 5.32 5.82 -8.20
C THR A 376 4.54 4.94 -7.21
N ALA A 377 3.22 5.12 -7.14
CA ALA A 377 2.33 4.32 -6.30
C ALA A 377 2.30 2.84 -6.70
N LEU A 378 2.29 2.52 -8.00
CA LEU A 378 2.27 1.16 -8.51
C LEU A 378 3.60 0.46 -8.24
N VAL A 379 4.73 1.11 -8.53
CA VAL A 379 6.05 0.54 -8.23
C VAL A 379 6.24 0.34 -6.72
N PHE A 380 5.81 1.31 -5.91
CA PHE A 380 5.79 1.18 -4.44
C PHE A 380 4.98 -0.04 -3.96
N GLY A 381 3.82 -0.28 -4.57
CA GLY A 381 2.91 -1.37 -4.19
C GLY A 381 3.26 -2.73 -4.78
N GLY A 382 3.99 -2.80 -5.89
CA GLY A 382 4.29 -4.04 -6.61
C GLY A 382 5.67 -4.62 -6.28
N LEU A 383 6.70 -3.77 -6.23
CA LEU A 383 8.10 -4.22 -6.23
C LEU A 383 8.47 -5.07 -5.00
N ALA A 384 8.40 -4.48 -3.81
CA ALA A 384 8.85 -5.17 -2.60
C ALA A 384 7.90 -6.33 -2.21
N PRO A 385 6.57 -6.23 -2.37
CA PRO A 385 5.67 -7.34 -2.08
C PRO A 385 5.87 -8.57 -2.95
N VAL A 386 6.07 -8.41 -4.27
CA VAL A 386 6.33 -9.54 -5.17
C VAL A 386 7.72 -10.13 -4.90
N ALA A 387 8.74 -9.30 -4.69
CA ALA A 387 10.05 -9.78 -4.29
C ALA A 387 10.01 -10.57 -2.96
N SER A 388 9.18 -10.15 -2.01
CA SER A 388 8.97 -10.90 -0.77
C SER A 388 8.29 -12.24 -1.01
N LEU A 389 7.29 -12.29 -1.89
CA LEU A 389 6.59 -13.52 -2.24
C LEU A 389 7.57 -14.52 -2.87
N LEU A 390 8.36 -14.09 -3.86
CA LEU A 390 9.38 -14.90 -4.51
C LEU A 390 10.42 -15.44 -3.52
N ALA A 391 10.96 -14.58 -2.66
CA ALA A 391 11.98 -14.99 -1.69
C ALA A 391 11.46 -16.02 -0.68
N TRP A 392 10.23 -15.86 -0.19
CA TRP A 392 9.59 -16.85 0.68
C TRP A 392 9.23 -18.14 -0.06
N ALA A 393 8.78 -18.06 -1.31
CA ALA A 393 8.47 -19.23 -2.12
C ALA A 393 9.73 -20.06 -2.37
N LEU A 394 10.84 -19.44 -2.79
CA LEU A 394 12.14 -20.10 -2.96
C LEU A 394 12.63 -20.75 -1.66
N TYR A 395 12.47 -20.05 -0.52
CA TYR A 395 12.83 -20.59 0.79
C TYR A 395 11.99 -21.83 1.17
N GLU A 396 10.66 -21.78 0.97
CA GLU A 396 9.81 -22.92 1.29
C GLU A 396 10.00 -24.09 0.32
N LEU A 397 10.22 -23.83 -0.98
CA LEU A 397 10.54 -24.88 -1.97
C LEU A 397 11.89 -25.56 -1.67
N ALA A 398 12.89 -24.80 -1.23
CA ALA A 398 14.18 -25.36 -0.79
C ALA A 398 14.05 -26.24 0.47
N ARG A 399 13.01 -26.03 1.29
CA ARG A 399 12.70 -26.85 2.48
C ARG A 399 11.82 -28.05 2.21
N HIS A 400 11.11 -28.04 1.07
CA HIS A 400 10.16 -29.07 0.70
C HIS A 400 10.49 -29.56 -0.72
N PRO A 401 11.55 -30.36 -0.90
CA PRO A 401 11.98 -30.84 -2.22
C PRO A 401 10.85 -31.55 -2.99
N GLU A 402 9.98 -32.30 -2.31
CA GLU A 402 8.82 -32.94 -2.94
C GLU A 402 7.86 -31.92 -3.58
N ALA A 403 7.58 -30.81 -2.90
CA ALA A 403 6.76 -29.73 -3.46
C ALA A 403 7.48 -29.01 -4.60
N GLN A 404 8.80 -28.89 -4.52
CA GLN A 404 9.62 -28.32 -5.60
C GLN A 404 9.56 -29.17 -6.86
N THR A 405 9.72 -30.49 -6.74
CA THR A 405 9.61 -31.42 -7.87
C THR A 405 8.21 -31.39 -8.48
N LYS A 406 7.15 -31.41 -7.67
CA LYS A 406 5.77 -31.28 -8.16
C LYS A 406 5.54 -29.97 -8.91
N ALA A 407 6.05 -28.85 -8.39
CA ALA A 407 5.92 -27.56 -9.04
C ALA A 407 6.70 -27.48 -10.36
N ALA A 408 7.90 -28.07 -10.43
CA ALA A 408 8.68 -28.12 -11.66
C ALA A 408 7.98 -28.97 -12.74
N TRP A 409 7.48 -30.15 -12.39
CA TRP A 409 6.71 -30.99 -13.33
C TRP A 409 5.42 -30.34 -13.80
N ASP A 410 4.73 -29.63 -12.92
CA ASP A 410 3.51 -28.89 -13.24
C ASP A 410 3.77 -27.73 -14.21
N VAL A 411 4.93 -27.06 -14.09
CA VAL A 411 5.38 -26.05 -15.07
C VAL A 411 5.72 -26.71 -16.41
N GLU A 412 6.53 -27.77 -16.39
CA GLU A 412 6.93 -28.50 -17.60
C GLU A 412 5.72 -29.04 -18.38
N ALA A 413 4.75 -29.63 -17.68
CA ALA A 413 3.52 -30.14 -18.27
C ALA A 413 2.62 -29.04 -18.86
N ALA A 414 2.72 -27.80 -18.36
CA ALA A 414 1.95 -26.68 -18.87
C ALA A 414 2.57 -26.04 -20.12
N CYS A 415 3.88 -26.21 -20.32
CA CYS A 415 4.62 -25.69 -21.47
C CYS A 415 4.56 -26.67 -22.66
N GLU A 416 3.59 -26.50 -23.56
CA GLU A 416 3.59 -27.22 -24.86
C GLU A 416 4.86 -26.84 -25.67
N ASP A 417 5.61 -27.83 -26.14
CA ASP A 417 6.86 -27.69 -26.91
C ASP A 417 8.00 -26.89 -26.23
N GLY A 418 7.98 -26.76 -24.90
CA GLY A 418 9.04 -26.11 -24.13
C GLY A 418 9.00 -24.57 -24.14
N ALA A 419 7.93 -23.97 -24.66
CA ALA A 419 7.74 -22.53 -24.62
C ALA A 419 6.82 -22.10 -23.46
N SER A 420 7.34 -21.27 -22.55
CA SER A 420 6.56 -20.59 -21.50
C SER A 420 5.60 -19.56 -22.11
N THR A 421 4.47 -20.01 -22.64
CA THR A 421 3.39 -19.13 -23.14
C THR A 421 2.57 -18.54 -21.99
N GLU A 422 1.82 -17.49 -22.26
CA GLU A 422 0.91 -16.90 -21.26
C GLU A 422 -0.07 -17.95 -20.68
N ASP A 423 -0.61 -18.81 -21.52
CA ASP A 423 -1.58 -19.83 -21.11
C ASP A 423 -0.89 -20.96 -20.33
N ALA A 424 0.34 -21.34 -20.70
CA ALA A 424 1.18 -22.26 -19.92
C ALA A 424 1.38 -21.75 -18.48
N VAL A 425 1.78 -20.48 -18.34
CA VAL A 425 1.90 -19.85 -17.03
C VAL A 425 0.58 -19.88 -16.28
N TRP A 426 -0.58 -19.71 -16.93
CA TRP A 426 -1.86 -19.80 -16.23
C TRP A 426 -2.30 -21.22 -15.86
N ASN A 427 -1.74 -22.26 -16.50
CA ASN A 427 -2.14 -23.65 -16.35
C ASN A 427 -1.30 -24.49 -15.37
N ALA A 428 -0.12 -24.02 -14.93
CA ALA A 428 0.70 -24.64 -13.86
C ALA A 428 0.05 -24.59 -12.45
N ASP A 429 -1.06 -25.30 -12.24
CA ASP A 429 -1.98 -25.15 -11.11
C ASP A 429 -1.34 -25.44 -9.74
N TYR A 430 -0.38 -26.38 -9.69
CA TYR A 430 0.37 -26.66 -8.47
C TYR A 430 1.32 -25.51 -8.12
N LEU A 431 1.97 -24.87 -9.09
CA LEU A 431 2.76 -23.67 -8.84
C LEU A 431 1.88 -22.51 -8.32
N ALA A 432 0.65 -22.38 -8.81
CA ALA A 432 -0.30 -21.43 -8.24
C ALA A 432 -0.63 -21.76 -6.78
N ALA A 433 -0.79 -23.05 -6.44
CA ALA A 433 -1.03 -23.52 -5.09
C ALA A 433 0.16 -23.22 -4.14
N VAL A 434 1.39 -23.38 -4.62
CA VAL A 434 2.63 -22.98 -3.93
C VAL A 434 2.62 -21.48 -3.60
N LEU A 435 2.25 -20.62 -4.55
CA LEU A 435 2.19 -19.17 -4.34
C LEU A 435 1.11 -18.79 -3.31
N TRP A 436 -0.07 -19.40 -3.37
CA TRP A 436 -1.14 -19.15 -2.39
C TRP A 436 -0.77 -19.62 -0.98
N GLU A 437 -0.14 -20.79 -0.85
CA GLU A 437 0.36 -21.28 0.43
C GLU A 437 1.48 -20.39 0.98
N THR A 438 2.36 -19.90 0.10
CA THR A 438 3.38 -18.92 0.47
C THR A 438 2.75 -17.62 0.96
N LEU A 439 1.71 -17.09 0.30
CA LEU A 439 1.00 -15.88 0.75
C LEU A 439 0.22 -16.09 2.04
N ARG A 440 -0.27 -17.31 2.27
CA ARG A 440 -0.94 -17.70 3.52
C ARG A 440 0.05 -17.67 4.68
N LEU A 441 1.20 -18.30 4.51
CA LEU A 441 2.22 -18.37 5.56
C LEU A 441 3.02 -17.10 5.68
N HIS A 442 3.28 -16.34 4.62
CA HIS A 442 4.20 -15.20 4.63
C HIS A 442 3.61 -14.00 3.89
N PRO A 443 2.45 -13.46 4.34
CA PRO A 443 1.82 -12.33 3.68
C PRO A 443 2.75 -11.10 3.70
N PRO A 444 3.04 -10.47 2.54
CA PRO A 444 3.88 -9.27 2.50
C PRO A 444 3.35 -8.12 3.36
N GLN A 445 2.03 -8.07 3.57
CA GLN A 445 1.37 -7.20 4.54
C GLN A 445 0.68 -8.05 5.63
N PRO A 446 1.35 -8.30 6.77
CA PRO A 446 0.81 -9.18 7.81
C PRO A 446 -0.34 -8.55 8.61
N ASN A 447 -0.62 -7.25 8.44
CA ASN A 447 -1.64 -6.54 9.18
C ASN A 447 -2.32 -5.47 8.31
N ILE A 448 -3.65 -5.43 8.35
CA ILE A 448 -4.44 -4.39 7.66
C ILE A 448 -5.05 -3.45 8.71
N TYR A 449 -4.90 -2.14 8.50
CA TYR A 449 -5.40 -1.13 9.41
C TYR A 449 -6.59 -0.36 8.82
N ARG A 450 -7.60 -0.12 9.64
CA ARG A 450 -8.74 0.74 9.33
C ARG A 450 -8.98 1.78 10.41
N LYS A 451 -9.37 2.99 10.00
CA LYS A 451 -9.79 4.05 10.93
C LYS A 451 -11.28 4.22 10.84
N LEU A 452 -11.97 4.08 11.97
CA LEU A 452 -13.40 4.31 12.04
C LEU A 452 -13.70 5.81 12.05
N GLU A 453 -14.56 6.26 11.15
CA GLU A 453 -15.08 7.64 11.12
C GLU A 453 -16.35 7.78 11.96
N SER A 454 -17.16 6.72 12.00
CA SER A 454 -18.37 6.56 12.80
C SER A 454 -18.26 5.31 13.71
N PRO A 455 -19.08 5.20 14.76
CA PRO A 455 -19.13 3.97 15.56
C PRO A 455 -19.52 2.77 14.71
N LEU A 456 -18.87 1.63 14.93
CA LEU A 456 -19.12 0.39 14.21
C LEU A 456 -19.74 -0.63 15.18
N LYS A 457 -20.92 -1.17 14.82
CA LYS A 457 -21.55 -2.27 15.57
C LYS A 457 -21.12 -3.61 14.98
N ILE A 458 -20.61 -4.50 15.83
CA ILE A 458 -20.24 -5.89 15.50
C ILE A 458 -20.94 -6.80 16.52
N GLY A 459 -21.95 -7.55 16.09
CA GLY A 459 -22.84 -8.25 17.02
C GLY A 459 -23.43 -7.27 18.03
N ASP A 460 -23.27 -7.55 19.32
CA ASP A 460 -23.73 -6.68 20.42
C ASP A 460 -22.68 -5.65 20.89
N ILE A 461 -21.49 -5.67 20.30
CA ILE A 461 -20.38 -4.79 20.67
C ILE A 461 -20.37 -3.56 19.76
N VAL A 462 -20.20 -2.38 20.37
CA VAL A 462 -20.04 -1.11 19.65
C VAL A 462 -18.59 -0.65 19.77
N ILE A 463 -17.88 -0.63 18.64
CA ILE A 463 -16.55 -0.05 18.53
C ILE A 463 -16.70 1.46 18.29
N PRO A 464 -16.13 2.33 19.15
CA PRO A 464 -16.30 3.77 19.02
C PRO A 464 -15.68 4.36 17.75
N ALA A 465 -16.22 5.49 17.29
CA ALA A 465 -15.58 6.30 16.26
C ALA A 465 -14.15 6.70 16.65
N LYS A 466 -13.31 6.98 15.66
CA LYS A 466 -11.88 7.31 15.84
C LYS A 466 -11.07 6.19 16.48
N THR A 467 -11.59 4.96 16.56
CA THR A 467 -10.82 3.76 16.90
C THR A 467 -10.03 3.30 15.67
N THR A 468 -8.82 2.80 15.88
CA THR A 468 -8.08 2.09 14.83
C THR A 468 -8.35 0.59 14.97
N VAL A 469 -8.91 0.00 13.93
CA VAL A 469 -9.11 -1.45 13.83
C VAL A 469 -7.92 -2.08 13.13
N VAL A 470 -7.44 -3.21 13.65
CA VAL A 470 -6.40 -4.06 13.04
C VAL A 470 -7.01 -5.39 12.66
N ILE A 471 -6.75 -5.83 11.43
CA ILE A 471 -7.03 -7.18 10.98
C ILE A 471 -5.68 -7.90 10.91
N PRO A 472 -5.39 -8.84 11.82
CA PRO A 472 -4.10 -9.49 11.94
C PRO A 472 -3.99 -10.65 10.92
N VAL A 473 -3.83 -10.29 9.64
CA VAL A 473 -3.78 -11.24 8.50
C VAL A 473 -2.83 -12.41 8.77
N GLY A 474 -1.61 -12.13 9.21
CA GLY A 474 -0.61 -13.17 9.47
C GLY A 474 -0.96 -14.11 10.64
N ALA A 475 -1.77 -13.66 11.61
CA ALA A 475 -2.26 -14.52 12.68
C ALA A 475 -3.47 -15.34 12.21
N MET A 476 -4.43 -14.69 11.54
CA MET A 476 -5.63 -15.35 11.02
C MET A 476 -5.30 -16.45 10.00
N GLN A 477 -4.34 -16.20 9.11
CA GLN A 477 -3.93 -17.15 8.09
C GLN A 477 -3.14 -18.35 8.64
N ARG A 478 -2.77 -18.34 9.92
CA ARG A 478 -2.10 -19.45 10.61
C ARG A 478 -2.88 -19.96 11.83
N ASP A 479 -4.15 -19.56 11.95
CA ASP A 479 -5.01 -19.99 13.05
C ASP A 479 -5.37 -21.48 12.89
N PRO A 480 -4.99 -22.35 13.83
CA PRO A 480 -5.32 -23.78 13.77
C PRO A 480 -6.82 -24.07 13.77
N GLN A 481 -7.66 -23.15 14.28
CA GLN A 481 -9.12 -23.30 14.24
C GLN A 481 -9.68 -23.18 12.82
N VAL A 482 -8.99 -22.43 11.95
CA VAL A 482 -9.42 -22.20 10.56
C VAL A 482 -8.66 -23.14 9.60
N TRP A 483 -7.37 -23.34 9.84
CA TRP A 483 -6.48 -24.03 8.91
C TRP A 483 -6.08 -25.45 9.34
N GLY A 484 -6.53 -25.90 10.52
CA GLY A 484 -6.23 -27.24 11.05
C GLY A 484 -4.94 -27.29 11.88
N PRO A 485 -4.60 -28.45 12.45
CA PRO A 485 -3.43 -28.60 13.33
C PRO A 485 -2.09 -28.30 12.62
N ASP A 486 -2.05 -28.44 11.29
CA ASP A 486 -0.91 -28.17 10.42
C ASP A 486 -0.90 -26.71 9.89
N ALA A 487 -1.65 -25.79 10.51
CA ALA A 487 -1.75 -24.39 10.09
C ALA A 487 -0.40 -23.64 10.02
N SER A 488 0.62 -24.09 10.75
CA SER A 488 1.97 -23.50 10.68
C SER A 488 2.89 -24.19 9.66
N SER A 489 2.44 -25.28 9.04
CA SER A 489 3.19 -26.05 8.04
C SER A 489 2.88 -25.55 6.63
N PHE A 490 3.86 -25.67 5.73
CA PHE A 490 3.71 -25.35 4.31
C PHE A 490 3.15 -26.57 3.57
N VAL A 491 1.88 -26.48 3.15
CA VAL A 491 1.13 -27.56 2.50
C VAL A 491 0.39 -26.99 1.26
N PRO A 492 1.07 -26.91 0.09
CA PRO A 492 0.47 -26.42 -1.16
C PRO A 492 -0.81 -27.16 -1.55
N GLU A 493 -0.93 -28.45 -1.21
CA GLU A 493 -2.08 -29.30 -1.50
C GLU A 493 -3.42 -28.73 -1.01
N ARG A 494 -3.40 -27.78 -0.06
CA ARG A 494 -4.60 -27.04 0.38
C ARG A 494 -5.27 -26.22 -0.73
N PHE A 495 -4.49 -25.78 -1.72
CA PHE A 495 -4.90 -24.89 -2.79
C PHE A 495 -4.93 -25.57 -4.16
N VAL A 496 -4.55 -26.85 -4.24
CA VAL A 496 -4.74 -27.63 -5.47
C VAL A 496 -6.23 -27.75 -5.74
N ARG A 497 -6.66 -27.30 -6.92
CA ARG A 497 -8.06 -27.36 -7.34
C ARG A 497 -8.43 -28.83 -7.52
N GLN A 498 -9.38 -29.31 -6.73
CA GLN A 498 -10.09 -30.52 -7.10
C GLN A 498 -10.99 -30.17 -8.29
N ALA A 499 -10.92 -30.94 -9.38
CA ALA A 499 -11.79 -30.75 -10.54
C ALA A 499 -13.24 -30.56 -10.06
N PRO A 500 -13.96 -29.52 -10.50
CA PRO A 500 -15.26 -29.21 -9.93
C PRO A 500 -16.22 -30.38 -10.18
N ALA A 501 -16.80 -30.92 -9.11
CA ALA A 501 -18.14 -31.47 -9.22
C ALA A 501 -19.00 -30.30 -9.72
N ARG A 502 -19.43 -30.37 -10.98
CA ARG A 502 -20.28 -29.37 -11.64
C ARG A 502 -21.53 -29.13 -10.77
N SER A 503 -21.49 -28.12 -9.90
CA SER A 503 -22.69 -27.60 -9.26
C SER A 503 -23.41 -26.74 -10.28
N SER A 504 -24.68 -27.06 -10.52
CA SER A 504 -25.51 -26.60 -11.63
C SER A 504 -25.93 -25.13 -11.63
N ASP A 505 -25.45 -24.29 -10.71
CA ASP A 505 -26.06 -22.98 -10.45
C ASP A 505 -25.14 -21.75 -10.65
N GLU A 506 -23.98 -21.89 -11.29
CA GLU A 506 -23.21 -20.72 -11.77
C GLU A 506 -23.29 -20.62 -13.29
N THR A 507 -24.26 -19.82 -13.73
CA THR A 507 -24.44 -19.40 -15.13
C THR A 507 -23.25 -18.56 -15.59
N GLU A 508 -22.77 -18.85 -16.81
CA GLU A 508 -21.72 -18.14 -17.56
C GLU A 508 -20.30 -18.15 -16.95
N VAL A 509 -19.54 -19.20 -17.32
CA VAL A 509 -18.09 -19.08 -17.52
C VAL A 509 -17.88 -18.16 -18.72
N VAL A 510 -17.94 -16.85 -18.50
CA VAL A 510 -17.24 -15.93 -19.39
C VAL A 510 -15.76 -16.24 -19.19
N ALA A 511 -15.05 -16.52 -20.28
CA ALA A 511 -13.61 -16.71 -20.35
C ALA A 511 -12.86 -15.41 -19.97
N THR A 512 -13.03 -14.93 -18.74
CA THR A 512 -12.21 -13.85 -18.20
C THR A 512 -11.09 -14.49 -17.40
N LYS A 513 -9.84 -14.10 -17.68
CA LYS A 513 -8.64 -14.40 -16.89
C LYS A 513 -8.68 -13.75 -15.48
N ASP A 514 -9.88 -13.55 -14.92
CA ASP A 514 -10.09 -13.02 -13.58
C ASP A 514 -9.90 -14.15 -12.57
N VAL A 515 -8.69 -14.21 -11.99
CA VAL A 515 -8.33 -15.09 -10.88
C VAL A 515 -9.05 -14.61 -9.61
N ARG A 516 -10.38 -14.76 -9.60
CA ARG A 516 -11.17 -14.60 -8.38
C ARG A 516 -10.83 -15.76 -7.45
N PRO A 517 -10.46 -15.49 -6.18
CA PRO A 517 -10.19 -16.55 -5.23
C PRO A 517 -11.37 -17.53 -5.16
N VAL A 518 -11.11 -18.82 -5.35
CA VAL A 518 -12.09 -19.92 -5.25
C VAL A 518 -11.72 -20.79 -4.04
N GLY A 519 -12.73 -21.34 -3.35
CA GLY A 519 -12.50 -22.21 -2.20
C GLY A 519 -11.71 -21.52 -1.07
N LYS A 520 -10.62 -22.16 -0.62
CA LYS A 520 -9.78 -21.69 0.50
C LYS A 520 -9.00 -20.42 0.21
N GLU A 521 -8.75 -20.08 -1.06
CA GLU A 521 -8.06 -18.84 -1.45
C GLU A 521 -8.80 -17.59 -0.92
N ARG A 522 -10.13 -17.66 -0.76
CA ARG A 522 -10.95 -16.58 -0.20
C ARG A 522 -10.63 -16.24 1.26
N LEU A 523 -9.98 -17.17 1.98
CA LEU A 523 -9.54 -16.98 3.36
C LEU A 523 -8.15 -16.34 3.45
N VAL A 524 -7.44 -16.21 2.32
CA VAL A 524 -6.13 -15.56 2.24
C VAL A 524 -6.32 -14.07 1.96
N LEU A 525 -6.06 -13.24 2.98
CA LEU A 525 -6.24 -11.79 2.95
C LEU A 525 -4.93 -11.03 2.58
N ALA A 526 -3.94 -11.71 2.00
CA ALA A 526 -2.67 -11.10 1.58
C ALA A 526 -2.84 -9.94 0.57
N PHE A 527 -3.89 -10.00 -0.26
CA PHE A 527 -4.27 -8.92 -1.19
C PHE A 527 -5.38 -8.00 -0.63
N GLY A 528 -5.78 -8.20 0.63
CA GLY A 528 -6.95 -7.57 1.24
C GLY A 528 -8.27 -7.96 0.55
N GLN A 529 -9.33 -7.26 0.92
CA GLN A 529 -10.68 -7.45 0.38
C GLN A 529 -11.44 -6.12 0.37
N GLY A 530 -12.60 -6.08 -0.32
CA GLY A 530 -13.52 -4.95 -0.27
C GLY A 530 -13.00 -3.67 -0.93
N LEU A 531 -13.30 -2.52 -0.33
CA LEU A 531 -13.12 -1.19 -0.93
C LEU A 531 -11.67 -0.84 -1.27
N ARG A 532 -10.70 -1.51 -0.63
CA ARG A 532 -9.27 -1.29 -0.81
C ARG A 532 -8.52 -2.57 -1.17
N ALA A 533 -9.20 -3.55 -1.75
CA ALA A 533 -8.56 -4.73 -2.31
C ALA A 533 -7.45 -4.33 -3.28
N CYS A 534 -6.38 -5.13 -3.35
CA CYS A 534 -5.25 -4.88 -4.23
C CYS A 534 -5.71 -4.91 -5.69
N PRO A 535 -5.53 -3.82 -6.46
CA PRO A 535 -5.87 -3.84 -7.88
C PRO A 535 -4.92 -4.74 -8.67
N GLY A 536 -3.65 -4.85 -8.26
CA GLY A 536 -2.60 -5.60 -8.97
C GLY A 536 -2.51 -7.08 -8.62
N ARG A 537 -3.52 -7.70 -8.00
CA ARG A 537 -3.46 -9.10 -7.56
C ARG A 537 -3.09 -10.06 -8.69
N ASN A 538 -3.84 -10.01 -9.80
CA ASN A 538 -3.68 -10.99 -10.88
C ASN A 538 -2.32 -10.82 -11.57
N ILE A 539 -1.87 -9.57 -11.78
CA ILE A 539 -0.53 -9.30 -12.31
C ILE A 539 0.56 -9.76 -11.35
N ALA A 540 0.44 -9.50 -10.05
CA ALA A 540 1.45 -9.93 -9.08
C ALA A 540 1.57 -11.47 -9.02
N LEU A 541 0.46 -12.19 -9.09
CA LEU A 541 0.46 -13.65 -9.16
C LEU A 541 1.02 -14.16 -10.48
N PHE A 542 0.66 -13.52 -11.60
CA PHE A 542 1.21 -13.86 -12.92
C PHE A 542 2.72 -13.64 -12.97
N GLU A 543 3.20 -12.44 -12.58
CA GLU A 543 4.62 -12.08 -12.48
C GLU A 543 5.38 -13.11 -11.64
N ALA A 544 4.89 -13.41 -10.43
CA ALA A 544 5.55 -14.36 -9.55
C ALA A 544 5.58 -15.79 -10.14
N ARG A 545 4.50 -16.20 -10.82
CA ARG A 545 4.41 -17.52 -11.45
C ARG A 545 5.34 -17.62 -12.65
N THR A 546 5.36 -16.64 -13.55
CA THR A 546 6.30 -16.61 -14.69
C THR A 546 7.75 -16.66 -14.21
N ILE A 547 8.12 -15.84 -13.22
CA ILE A 547 9.49 -15.81 -12.70
C ILE A 547 9.86 -17.17 -12.08
N LEU A 548 8.98 -17.75 -11.24
CA LEU A 548 9.25 -19.05 -10.65
C LEU A 548 9.28 -20.18 -11.67
N SER A 549 8.44 -20.14 -12.72
CA SER A 549 8.49 -21.10 -13.83
C SER A 549 9.89 -21.15 -14.45
N HIS A 550 10.43 -20.00 -14.87
CA HIS A 550 11.76 -19.95 -15.44
C HIS A 550 12.85 -20.44 -14.46
N LEU A 551 12.75 -20.10 -13.17
CA LEU A 551 13.74 -20.56 -12.19
C LEU A 551 13.64 -22.08 -11.96
N LEU A 552 12.44 -22.63 -11.88
CA LEU A 552 12.21 -24.05 -11.63
C LEU A 552 12.48 -24.92 -12.86
N GLU A 553 12.32 -24.41 -14.08
CA GLU A 553 12.72 -25.10 -15.32
C GLU A 553 14.24 -25.30 -15.38
N ASN A 554 15.02 -24.35 -14.86
CA ASN A 554 16.48 -24.36 -15.01
C ASN A 554 17.23 -24.87 -13.76
N PHE A 555 16.61 -24.78 -12.57
CA PHE A 555 17.32 -25.00 -11.32
C PHE A 555 16.52 -25.81 -10.29
N GLU A 556 17.29 -26.51 -9.47
CA GLU A 556 16.88 -26.97 -8.15
C GLU A 556 17.52 -26.08 -7.07
N VAL A 557 16.74 -25.72 -6.05
CA VAL A 557 17.19 -24.89 -4.92
C VAL A 557 17.24 -25.70 -3.62
N GLU A 558 18.31 -25.49 -2.86
CA GLU A 558 18.54 -26.09 -1.55
C GLU A 558 18.93 -25.00 -0.53
N LEU A 559 18.65 -25.21 0.75
CA LEU A 559 19.10 -24.30 1.79
C LEU A 559 20.62 -24.38 1.96
N SER A 560 21.28 -23.23 2.08
CA SER A 560 22.68 -23.21 2.49
C SER A 560 22.86 -23.85 3.88
N PRO A 561 23.87 -24.72 4.07
CA PRO A 561 24.20 -25.31 5.36
C PRO A 561 24.52 -24.27 6.44
N GLY A 562 23.99 -24.47 7.65
CA GLY A 562 24.33 -23.65 8.81
C GLY A 562 23.62 -22.29 8.89
N GLN A 563 22.75 -21.96 7.93
CA GLN A 563 21.89 -20.80 8.04
C GLN A 563 20.70 -21.05 8.99
N GLY A 564 20.51 -20.14 9.96
CA GLY A 564 19.31 -20.14 10.81
C GLY A 564 18.05 -19.75 10.02
N ALA A 565 16.89 -20.28 10.43
CA ALA A 565 15.63 -20.01 9.76
C ALA A 565 15.31 -18.50 9.71
N PRO A 566 15.00 -17.92 8.54
CA PRO A 566 14.55 -16.54 8.41
C PRO A 566 13.28 -16.32 9.22
N GLN A 567 13.14 -15.10 9.74
CA GLN A 567 11.92 -14.64 10.37
C GLN A 567 11.27 -13.55 9.52
N SER A 568 9.94 -13.54 9.50
CA SER A 568 9.14 -12.40 9.02
C SER A 568 9.51 -11.15 9.81
N LYS A 569 10.08 -10.16 9.12
CA LYS A 569 10.39 -8.85 9.70
C LYS A 569 9.90 -7.74 8.80
N VAL A 570 9.07 -6.86 9.36
CA VAL A 570 8.54 -5.70 8.63
C VAL A 570 9.62 -4.63 8.49
N GLN A 571 10.05 -4.38 7.24
CA GLN A 571 10.96 -3.29 6.89
C GLN A 571 10.23 -2.30 5.99
N GLY A 572 10.06 -1.06 6.48
CA GLY A 572 9.17 -0.10 5.84
C GLY A 572 7.72 -0.55 5.93
N PHE A 573 7.15 -1.01 4.82
CA PHE A 573 5.74 -1.41 4.71
C PHE A 573 5.54 -2.88 4.33
N VAL A 574 6.63 -3.64 4.19
CA VAL A 574 6.61 -5.02 3.68
C VAL A 574 7.31 -5.92 4.67
N SER A 575 6.74 -7.10 4.94
CA SER A 575 7.42 -8.17 5.66
C SER A 575 8.40 -8.88 4.75
N LEU A 576 9.65 -9.06 5.19
CA LEU A 576 10.72 -9.71 4.42
C LEU A 576 11.33 -10.88 5.23
N PRO A 577 11.86 -11.92 4.56
CA PRO A 577 12.60 -12.98 5.23
C PRO A 577 13.96 -12.45 5.71
N LEU A 578 14.15 -12.31 7.02
CA LEU A 578 15.39 -11.83 7.63
C LEU A 578 15.89 -12.77 8.75
N PRO A 579 17.17 -13.21 8.74
CA PRO A 579 18.20 -12.89 7.75
C PRO A 579 17.86 -13.43 6.37
N ASN A 580 18.47 -12.84 5.36
CA ASN A 580 18.21 -13.14 3.96
C ASN A 580 18.48 -14.62 3.64
N PRO A 581 17.52 -15.39 3.06
CA PRO A 581 17.76 -16.79 2.72
C PRO A 581 18.90 -16.94 1.70
N LYS A 582 19.94 -17.68 2.07
CA LYS A 582 21.01 -18.12 1.18
C LYS A 582 20.66 -19.52 0.67
N LEU A 583 20.76 -19.68 -0.63
CA LEU A 583 20.41 -20.93 -1.30
C LEU A 583 21.63 -21.46 -2.06
N LEU A 584 21.75 -22.78 -2.07
CA LEU A 584 22.55 -23.49 -3.07
C LEU A 584 21.64 -23.78 -4.26
N VAL A 585 22.20 -23.67 -5.46
CA VAL A 585 21.51 -23.91 -6.72
C VAL A 585 22.19 -25.06 -7.44
N LYS A 586 21.40 -25.93 -8.06
CA LYS A 586 21.86 -26.99 -8.96
C LYS A 586 21.12 -26.85 -10.29
N PRO A 587 21.73 -27.16 -11.44
CA PRO A 587 20.99 -27.28 -12.69
C PRO A 587 19.92 -28.36 -12.56
N ARG A 588 18.75 -28.15 -13.14
CA ARG A 588 17.76 -29.21 -13.30
C ARG A 588 18.11 -30.02 -14.55
N GLU A 589 18.12 -31.34 -14.42
CA GLU A 589 18.41 -32.30 -15.49
C GLU A 589 17.21 -32.56 -16.40
#